data_AF-A0A7Z9WE66-F1
#
_entry.id   AF-A0A7Z9WE66-F1
#
_cell.length_a   1.000
_cell.length_b   1.000
_cell.length_c   1.000
_cell.angle_alpha   90.00
_cell.angle_beta   90.00
_cell.angle_gamma   90.00
#
_symmetry.space_group_name_H-M   'P 1'
#
loop_
_entity.id
_entity.type
_entity.pdbx_description
1 polymer ?
#
loop_
_entity_poly.entity_id
_entity_poly.type
_entity_poly.pdbx_seq_one_letter_code
_entity_poly.pdbx_strand_id
1 'polypeptide(L)'
;LVGGCVAILAGTCDVLDGLLARKTGKASRFGAFFDSTLDRFGEVVMFAGLAWYFAGGDSPLPMLSPSGAGEGSPWAVVFIILAIAGAFMVSYTRARAEGLGVECKVGMMQRPERFTLLILGSLLGGLPVMGRFIMELTLFLLALTANITAIYRMVHVRNQLRGEEGAT
;
A
#
# COMPACT_ATOMS: atom_id res chain seq x y z
N LEU A 1 10.86 -6.50 -11.68
CA LEU A 1 11.24 -5.46 -12.68
C LEU A 1 10.05 -4.89 -13.44
N VAL A 2 9.44 -5.65 -14.37
CA VAL A 2 8.32 -5.14 -15.20
C VAL A 2 7.17 -4.56 -14.36
N GLY A 3 6.72 -5.28 -13.32
CA GLY A 3 5.70 -4.76 -12.40
C GLY A 3 6.11 -3.47 -11.68
N GLY A 4 7.38 -3.31 -11.33
CA GLY A 4 7.90 -2.07 -10.73
C GLY A 4 7.86 -0.90 -11.70
N CYS A 5 8.21 -1.11 -12.97
CA CYS A 5 8.09 -0.07 -14.01
C CYS A 5 6.63 0.34 -14.25
N VAL A 6 5.72 -0.63 -14.30
CA VAL A 6 4.27 -0.37 -14.44
C VAL A 6 3.75 0.42 -13.25
N ALA A 7 4.16 0.07 -12.02
CA ALA A 7 3.78 0.79 -10.82
C ALA A 7 4.29 2.25 -10.83
N ILE A 8 5.51 2.51 -11.29
CA ILE A 8 6.03 3.88 -11.44
C ILE A 8 5.18 4.68 -12.43
N LEU A 9 4.86 4.10 -13.59
CA LEU A 9 4.03 4.77 -14.61
C LEU A 9 2.63 5.07 -14.05
N ALA A 10 2.00 4.09 -13.40
CA ALA A 10 0.69 4.25 -12.79
C ALA A 10 0.69 5.35 -11.72
N GLY A 11 1.64 5.34 -10.80
CA GLY A 11 1.76 6.37 -9.75
C GLY A 11 2.09 7.75 -10.31
N THR A 12 2.84 7.83 -11.41
CA THR A 12 3.09 9.11 -12.09
C THR A 12 1.80 9.66 -12.72
N CYS A 13 1.01 8.79 -13.36
CA CYS A 13 -0.29 9.18 -13.91
C CYS A 13 -1.25 9.68 -12.83
N ASP A 14 -1.31 9.02 -11.66
CA ASP A 14 -2.12 9.38 -10.47
C ASP A 14 -1.74 10.73 -9.82
N VAL A 15 -0.49 11.16 -10.00
CA VAL A 15 -0.08 12.49 -9.55
C VAL A 15 -0.47 13.54 -10.59
N LEU A 16 -0.34 13.21 -11.88
CA LEU A 16 -0.60 14.13 -12.99
C LEU A 16 -2.10 14.43 -13.14
N ASP A 17 -2.98 13.43 -13.01
CA ASP A 17 -4.43 13.63 -13.10
C ASP A 17 -4.96 14.49 -11.94
N GLY A 18 -4.47 14.30 -10.72
CA GLY A 18 -4.77 15.13 -9.56
C GLY A 18 -4.30 16.57 -9.74
N LEU A 19 -3.11 16.79 -10.31
CA LEU A 19 -2.62 18.13 -10.65
C LEU A 19 -3.43 18.78 -11.77
N LEU A 20 -3.79 18.01 -12.80
CA LEU A 20 -4.59 18.48 -13.93
C LEU A 20 -5.99 18.88 -13.47
N ALA A 21 -6.64 18.09 -12.61
CA ALA A 21 -7.96 18.38 -12.06
C ALA A 21 -7.97 19.70 -11.27
N ARG A 22 -6.91 19.96 -10.48
CA ARG A 22 -6.74 21.22 -9.74
C ARG A 22 -6.51 22.42 -10.67
N LYS A 23 -5.63 22.28 -11.67
CA LYS A 23 -5.32 23.37 -12.62
C LYS A 23 -6.48 23.70 -13.57
N THR A 24 -7.31 22.72 -13.90
CA THR A 24 -8.44 22.90 -14.83
C THR A 24 -9.75 23.28 -14.14
N GLY A 25 -9.75 23.45 -12.81
CA GLY A 25 -10.96 23.77 -12.04
C GLY A 25 -11.99 22.63 -11.98
N LYS A 26 -11.59 21.39 -12.33
CA LYS A 26 -12.45 20.20 -12.34
C LYS A 26 -12.41 19.41 -11.03
N ALA A 27 -11.71 19.91 -10.01
CA ALA A 27 -11.65 19.27 -8.70
C ALA A 27 -13.05 19.22 -8.06
N SER A 28 -13.49 18.04 -7.62
CA SER A 28 -14.79 17.83 -6.97
C SER A 28 -14.65 16.96 -5.73
N ARG A 29 -15.59 17.09 -4.78
CA ARG A 29 -15.63 16.25 -3.56
C ARG A 29 -15.80 14.77 -3.89
N PHE A 30 -16.66 14.46 -4.85
CA PHE A 30 -16.83 13.08 -5.34
C PHE A 30 -15.55 12.57 -6.00
N GLY A 31 -14.87 13.40 -6.80
CA GLY A 31 -13.59 13.06 -7.41
C GLY A 31 -12.53 12.69 -6.38
N ALA A 32 -12.37 13.49 -5.32
CA ALA A 32 -11.44 13.18 -4.23
C ALA A 32 -11.79 11.89 -3.47
N PHE A 33 -13.09 11.61 -3.26
CA PHE A 33 -13.55 10.34 -2.69
C PHE A 33 -13.22 9.17 -3.61
N PHE A 34 -13.52 9.30 -4.90
CA PHE A 34 -13.32 8.27 -5.92
C PHE A 34 -11.83 7.94 -6.11
N ASP A 35 -10.99 8.96 -6.26
CA ASP A 35 -9.53 8.89 -6.32
C ASP A 35 -8.98 8.07 -5.14
N SER A 36 -9.30 8.51 -3.93
CA SER A 36 -8.87 7.82 -2.71
C SER A 36 -9.41 6.37 -2.64
N THR A 37 -10.60 6.09 -3.18
CA THR A 37 -11.16 4.73 -3.16
C THR A 37 -10.47 3.83 -4.17
N LEU A 38 -10.24 4.32 -5.39
CA LEU A 38 -9.51 3.60 -6.44
C LEU A 38 -8.07 3.31 -6.02
N ASP A 39 -7.42 4.22 -5.31
CA ASP A 39 -6.11 4.01 -4.72
C ASP A 39 -6.04 2.73 -3.88
N ARG A 40 -7.08 2.48 -3.08
CA ARG A 40 -7.18 1.29 -2.23
C ARG A 40 -7.36 0.03 -3.08
N PHE A 41 -8.19 0.08 -4.12
CA PHE A 41 -8.33 -1.03 -5.05
C PHE A 41 -7.03 -1.32 -5.79
N GLY A 42 -6.33 -0.29 -6.27
CA GLY A 42 -5.04 -0.43 -6.95
C GLY A 42 -4.01 -1.10 -6.05
N GLU A 43 -3.95 -0.72 -4.78
CA GLU A 43 -3.08 -1.35 -3.80
C GLU A 43 -3.40 -2.83 -3.57
N VAL A 44 -4.68 -3.19 -3.44
CA VAL A 44 -5.11 -4.59 -3.31
C VAL A 44 -4.76 -5.40 -4.55
N VAL A 45 -4.98 -4.85 -5.75
CA VAL A 45 -4.64 -5.53 -7.00
C VAL A 45 -3.14 -5.79 -7.11
N MET A 46 -2.29 -4.83 -6.72
CA MET A 46 -0.84 -5.02 -6.68
C MET A 46 -0.44 -6.15 -5.72
N PHE A 47 -0.94 -6.13 -4.49
CA PHE A 47 -0.65 -7.20 -3.53
C PHE A 47 -1.20 -8.55 -3.96
N ALA A 48 -2.39 -8.60 -4.57
CA ALA A 48 -2.97 -9.84 -5.10
C ALA A 48 -2.11 -10.44 -6.22
N GLY A 49 -1.59 -9.61 -7.14
CA GLY A 49 -0.66 -10.06 -8.17
C GLY A 49 0.64 -10.63 -7.59
N LEU A 50 1.17 -10.02 -6.53
CA LEU A 50 2.33 -10.56 -5.80
C LEU A 50 2.00 -11.85 -5.06
N ALA A 51 0.81 -11.96 -4.46
CA ALA A 51 0.38 -13.17 -3.78
C ALA A 51 0.25 -14.34 -4.78
N TRP A 52 -0.31 -14.08 -5.96
CA TRP A 52 -0.36 -15.05 -7.05
C TRP A 52 1.03 -15.51 -7.47
N TYR A 53 1.94 -14.56 -7.70
CA TYR A 53 3.33 -14.86 -8.08
C TYR A 53 4.04 -15.72 -7.02
N PHE A 54 3.97 -15.34 -5.75
CA PHE A 54 4.60 -16.09 -4.66
C PHE A 54 3.87 -17.37 -4.25
N ALA A 55 2.61 -17.56 -4.67
CA ALA A 55 1.89 -18.82 -4.54
C ALA A 55 2.31 -19.86 -5.60
N GLY A 56 3.18 -19.50 -6.53
CA GLY A 56 3.59 -20.37 -7.65
C GLY A 56 2.63 -20.31 -8.83
N GLY A 57 1.78 -19.29 -8.92
CA GLY A 57 0.88 -19.10 -10.05
C GLY A 57 1.62 -18.67 -11.30
N ASP A 58 1.31 -19.31 -12.43
CA ASP A 58 1.89 -18.92 -13.71
C ASP A 58 1.42 -17.52 -14.13
N SER A 59 2.31 -16.77 -14.77
CA SER A 59 1.93 -15.47 -15.31
C SER A 59 1.02 -15.68 -16.54
N PRO A 60 -0.17 -15.06 -16.60
CA PRO A 60 -1.05 -15.13 -17.78
C PRO A 60 -0.41 -14.49 -19.03
N LEU A 61 0.67 -13.72 -18.84
CA LEU A 61 1.48 -13.11 -19.90
C LEU A 61 2.95 -13.51 -19.73
N PRO A 62 3.36 -14.71 -20.22
CA PRO A 62 4.72 -15.25 -20.06
C PRO A 62 5.82 -14.32 -20.59
N MET A 63 5.50 -13.51 -21.61
CA MET A 63 6.44 -12.53 -22.19
C MET A 63 6.82 -11.41 -21.21
N LEU A 64 5.95 -11.08 -20.25
CA LEU A 64 6.17 -10.02 -19.26
C LEU A 64 6.82 -10.54 -17.97
N SER A 65 6.86 -11.86 -17.77
CA SER A 65 7.56 -12.53 -16.67
C SER A 65 8.46 -13.65 -17.21
N PRO A 66 9.57 -13.30 -17.90
CA PRO A 66 10.48 -14.28 -18.50
C PRO A 66 11.20 -15.15 -17.46
N SER A 67 11.33 -14.67 -16.22
CA SER A 67 11.60 -15.50 -15.06
C SER A 67 10.29 -16.19 -14.66
N GLY A 68 10.13 -17.47 -14.99
CA GLY A 68 8.97 -18.26 -14.59
C GLY A 68 8.72 -18.21 -13.07
N ALA A 69 7.50 -18.52 -12.64
CA ALA A 69 7.15 -18.61 -11.23
C ALA A 69 8.18 -19.51 -10.53
N GLY A 70 9.04 -18.92 -9.69
CA GLY A 70 9.97 -19.68 -8.88
C GLY A 70 9.21 -20.56 -7.89
N GLU A 71 9.90 -21.46 -7.19
CA GLU A 71 9.32 -22.22 -6.09
C GLU A 71 8.49 -21.30 -5.19
N GLY A 72 7.22 -21.62 -4.93
CA GLY A 72 6.34 -20.77 -4.13
C GLY A 72 6.95 -20.47 -2.75
N SER A 73 6.66 -19.29 -2.21
CA SER A 73 7.08 -18.86 -0.87
C SER A 73 5.84 -18.66 0.01
N PRO A 74 5.44 -19.67 0.81
CA PRO A 74 4.27 -19.55 1.69
C PRO A 74 4.39 -18.36 2.65
N TRP A 75 5.61 -18.08 3.13
CA TRP A 75 5.90 -16.96 4.02
C TRP A 75 5.67 -15.61 3.35
N ALA A 76 6.05 -15.45 2.08
CA ALA A 76 5.80 -14.23 1.34
C ALA A 76 4.29 -13.96 1.21
N VAL A 77 3.49 -15.01 0.97
CA VAL A 77 2.02 -14.90 0.92
C VAL A 77 1.44 -14.44 2.26
N VAL A 78 1.93 -15.00 3.38
CA VAL A 78 1.52 -14.56 4.73
C VAL A 78 1.87 -13.08 4.95
N PHE A 79 3.07 -12.64 4.58
CA PHE A 79 3.45 -11.23 4.70
C PHE A 79 2.59 -10.33 3.82
N ILE A 80 2.21 -10.76 2.62
CA ILE A 80 1.31 -10.00 1.75
C ILE A 80 -0.08 -9.85 2.39
N ILE A 81 -0.64 -10.92 2.95
CA ILE A 81 -1.94 -10.86 3.65
C ILE A 81 -1.87 -9.86 4.81
N LEU A 82 -0.80 -9.93 5.61
CA LEU A 82 -0.58 -9.00 6.71
C LEU A 82 -0.37 -7.55 6.23
N ALA A 83 0.30 -7.35 5.10
CA ALA A 83 0.48 -6.03 4.48
C ALA A 83 -0.84 -5.44 3.98
N ILE A 84 -1.69 -6.25 3.34
CA ILE A 84 -3.05 -5.85 2.94
C ILE A 84 -3.86 -5.45 4.17
N ALA A 85 -3.89 -6.30 5.20
CA ALA A 85 -4.60 -6.03 6.45
C ALA A 85 -4.11 -4.72 7.11
N GLY A 86 -2.80 -4.54 7.21
CA GLY A 86 -2.19 -3.33 7.75
C GLY A 86 -2.54 -2.08 6.94
N ALA A 87 -2.43 -2.13 5.61
CA ALA A 87 -2.75 -1.01 4.71
C ALA A 87 -4.23 -0.58 4.82
N PHE A 88 -5.14 -1.56 4.90
CA PHE A 88 -6.56 -1.31 5.15
C PHE A 88 -6.79 -0.68 6.52
N MET A 89 -6.19 -1.24 7.59
CA MET A 89 -6.36 -0.71 8.94
C MET A 89 -5.81 0.71 9.10
N VAL A 90 -4.68 1.03 8.47
CA VAL A 90 -4.14 2.40 8.44
C VAL A 90 -5.16 3.36 7.81
N SER A 91 -5.78 2.99 6.69
CA SER A 91 -6.78 3.83 6.00
C SER A 91 -8.09 3.94 6.78
N TYR A 92 -8.59 2.82 7.30
CA TYR A 92 -9.84 2.74 8.05
C TYR A 92 -9.78 3.51 9.38
N THR A 93 -8.71 3.32 10.16
CA THR A 93 -8.54 4.02 11.45
C THR A 93 -8.55 5.53 11.28
N ARG A 94 -7.94 6.05 10.21
CA ARG A 94 -7.99 7.47 9.87
C ARG A 94 -9.42 7.91 9.51
N ALA A 95 -10.08 7.22 8.59
CA ALA A 95 -11.44 7.59 8.18
C ALA A 95 -12.43 7.52 9.36
N ARG A 96 -12.27 6.54 10.25
CA ARG A 96 -13.10 6.39 11.45
C ARG A 96 -12.84 7.49 12.47
N ALA A 97 -11.57 7.85 12.70
CA ALA A 97 -11.21 8.95 13.58
C ALA A 97 -11.77 10.29 13.07
N GLU A 98 -11.60 10.58 11.78
CA GLU A 98 -12.14 11.80 11.16
C GLU A 98 -13.69 11.83 11.25
N GLY A 99 -14.35 10.67 11.13
CA GLY A 99 -15.79 10.53 11.33
C GLY A 99 -16.26 10.72 12.80
N LEU A 100 -15.35 10.63 13.77
CA LEU A 100 -15.59 10.97 15.18
C LEU A 100 -15.18 12.41 15.50
N GLY A 101 -14.76 13.21 14.51
CA GLY A 101 -14.28 14.58 14.70
C GLY A 101 -12.80 14.70 15.09
N VAL A 102 -12.06 13.58 15.13
CA VAL A 102 -10.65 13.54 15.54
C VAL A 102 -9.74 13.50 14.32
N GLU A 103 -8.86 14.49 14.18
CA GLU A 103 -7.90 14.53 13.07
C GLU A 103 -6.77 13.50 13.26
N CYS A 104 -6.69 12.53 12.35
CA CYS A 104 -5.71 11.44 12.44
C CYS A 104 -4.75 11.43 11.23
N LYS A 105 -3.82 12.39 11.20
CA LYS A 105 -2.77 12.50 10.17
C LYS A 105 -1.41 11.89 10.57
N VAL A 106 -1.35 11.23 11.72
CA VAL A 106 -0.09 10.71 12.29
C VAL A 106 0.28 9.32 11.75
N GLY A 107 1.54 8.91 11.92
CA GLY A 107 2.03 7.57 11.56
C GLY A 107 3.23 7.58 10.63
N MET A 108 4.14 6.60 10.80
CA MET A 108 5.41 6.52 10.08
C MET A 108 5.26 6.01 8.63
N MET A 109 4.31 5.10 8.39
CA MET A 109 4.11 4.46 7.10
C MET A 109 2.80 4.94 6.46
N GLN A 110 2.85 6.04 5.70
CA GLN A 110 1.70 6.50 4.93
C GLN A 110 1.66 5.81 3.56
N ARG A 111 0.71 6.21 2.72
CA ARG A 111 0.50 5.61 1.39
C ARG A 111 1.74 5.79 0.48
N PRO A 112 2.35 6.98 0.36
CA PRO A 112 3.51 7.18 -0.53
C PRO A 112 4.72 6.34 -0.14
N GLU A 113 5.00 6.19 1.16
CA GLU A 113 6.15 5.43 1.64
C GLU A 113 5.98 3.94 1.36
N ARG A 114 4.77 3.41 1.58
CA ARG A 114 4.43 2.01 1.25
C ARG A 114 4.54 1.74 -0.24
N PHE A 115 3.99 2.63 -1.06
CA PHE A 115 4.06 2.51 -2.52
C PHE A 115 5.51 2.59 -3.01
N THR A 116 6.31 3.50 -2.46
CA THR A 116 7.73 3.66 -2.81
C THR A 116 8.55 2.42 -2.42
N LEU A 117 8.36 1.89 -1.22
CA LEU A 117 9.04 0.67 -0.77
C LEU A 117 8.68 -0.53 -1.64
N LEU A 118 7.40 -0.64 -2.04
CA LEU A 118 6.95 -1.69 -2.94
C LEU A 118 7.60 -1.58 -4.33
N ILE A 119 7.71 -0.37 -4.88
CA ILE A 119 8.41 -0.12 -6.15
C ILE A 119 9.87 -0.51 -6.03
N LEU A 120 10.58 -0.03 -5.00
CA LEU A 120 11.99 -0.32 -4.79
C LEU A 120 12.24 -1.82 -4.63
N GLY A 121 11.43 -2.50 -3.80
CA GLY A 121 11.49 -3.95 -3.64
C GLY A 121 11.20 -4.70 -4.95
N SER A 122 10.26 -4.21 -5.77
CA SER A 122 9.91 -4.83 -7.05
C SER A 122 10.97 -4.62 -8.15
N LEU A 123 11.73 -3.51 -8.08
CA LEU A 123 12.85 -3.24 -8.98
C LEU A 123 14.07 -4.09 -8.58
N LEU A 124 14.49 -4.00 -7.32
CA LEU A 124 15.60 -4.77 -6.77
C LEU A 124 15.31 -6.27 -6.76
N GLY A 125 14.03 -6.64 -6.68
CA GLY A 125 13.54 -8.01 -6.74
C GLY A 125 13.83 -8.73 -8.06
N GLY A 126 14.15 -8.00 -9.13
CA GLY A 126 14.57 -8.61 -10.39
C GLY A 126 16.06 -8.93 -10.50
N LEU A 127 16.85 -8.71 -9.44
CA LEU A 127 18.26 -9.10 -9.42
C LEU A 127 18.38 -10.65 -9.34
N PRO A 128 19.22 -11.29 -10.16
CA PRO A 128 19.19 -12.74 -10.38
C PRO A 128 19.62 -13.61 -9.19
N VAL A 129 20.23 -13.02 -8.15
CA VAL A 129 20.77 -13.78 -7.00
C VAL A 129 20.12 -13.35 -5.68
N MET A 130 19.93 -12.05 -5.47
CA MET A 130 19.42 -11.49 -4.20
C MET A 130 18.00 -10.94 -4.29
N GLY A 131 17.43 -10.86 -5.50
CA GLY A 131 16.14 -10.19 -5.72
C GLY A 131 15.01 -10.81 -4.91
N ARG A 132 14.92 -12.14 -4.87
CA ARG A 132 13.87 -12.83 -4.11
C ARG A 132 13.92 -12.51 -2.62
N PHE A 133 15.11 -12.58 -2.01
CA PHE A 133 15.30 -12.25 -0.60
C PHE A 133 14.94 -10.79 -0.32
N ILE A 134 15.36 -9.85 -1.18
CA ILE A 134 15.03 -8.43 -1.05
C ILE A 134 13.51 -8.21 -1.13
N MET A 135 12.81 -8.92 -2.01
CA MET A 135 11.36 -8.79 -2.14
C MET A 135 10.63 -9.37 -0.93
N GLU A 136 11.02 -10.54 -0.44
CA GLU A 136 10.46 -11.13 0.78
C GLU A 136 10.71 -10.23 2.00
N LEU A 137 11.91 -9.66 2.13
CA LEU A 137 12.23 -8.68 3.16
C LEU A 137 11.39 -7.41 3.02
N THR A 138 11.18 -6.93 1.79
CA THR A 138 10.31 -5.76 1.53
C THR A 138 8.89 -6.05 2.00
N LEU A 139 8.32 -7.20 1.63
CA LEU A 139 6.98 -7.61 2.03
C LEU A 139 6.86 -7.74 3.55
N PHE A 140 7.85 -8.32 4.20
CA PHE A 140 7.92 -8.39 5.66
C PHE A 140 7.94 -7.00 6.30
N LEU A 141 8.79 -6.08 5.82
CA LEU A 141 8.87 -4.71 6.33
C LEU A 141 7.57 -3.94 6.09
N LEU A 142 6.93 -4.11 4.93
CA LEU A 142 5.62 -3.51 4.64
C LEU A 142 4.56 -4.01 5.61
N ALA A 143 4.48 -5.33 5.82
CA ALA A 143 3.55 -5.95 6.74
C ALA A 143 3.75 -5.41 8.16
N LEU A 144 5.00 -5.40 8.64
CA LEU A 144 5.32 -4.97 10.00
C LEU A 144 4.99 -3.48 10.20
N THR A 145 5.51 -2.61 9.34
CA THR A 145 5.37 -1.15 9.51
C THR A 145 3.94 -0.67 9.31
N ALA A 146 3.16 -1.28 8.41
CA ALA A 146 1.75 -0.94 8.23
C ALA A 146 0.92 -1.30 9.47
N ASN A 147 1.11 -2.51 10.03
CA ASN A 147 0.38 -2.93 11.22
C ASN A 147 0.79 -2.13 12.47
N ILE A 148 2.09 -1.85 12.65
CA ILE A 148 2.55 -0.96 13.73
C ILE A 148 1.94 0.44 13.59
N THR A 149 1.88 0.97 12.37
CA THR A 149 1.28 2.30 12.12
C THR A 149 -0.22 2.31 12.44
N ALA A 150 -0.95 1.23 12.11
CA ALA A 150 -2.36 1.10 12.47
C ALA A 150 -2.57 1.11 14.00
N ILE A 151 -1.75 0.34 14.73
CA ILE A 151 -1.80 0.31 16.20
C ILE A 151 -1.46 1.67 16.80
N TYR A 152 -0.43 2.34 16.28
CA TYR A 152 -0.06 3.68 16.71
C TYR A 152 -1.20 4.69 16.52
N ARG A 153 -1.90 4.65 15.38
CA ARG A 153 -3.09 5.50 15.14
C ARG A 153 -4.20 5.22 16.14
N MET A 154 -4.48 3.95 16.45
CA MET A 154 -5.49 3.60 17.44
C MET A 154 -5.15 4.14 18.83
N VAL A 155 -3.89 4.00 19.26
CA VAL A 155 -3.43 4.53 20.55
C VAL A 155 -3.49 6.06 20.58
N HIS A 156 -3.11 6.72 19.49
CA HIS A 156 -3.17 8.18 19.36
C HIS A 156 -4.61 8.70 19.51
N VAL A 157 -5.55 8.13 18.75
CA VAL A 157 -6.97 8.50 18.80
C VAL A 157 -7.57 8.26 20.18
N ARG A 158 -7.24 7.12 20.81
CA ARG A 158 -7.66 6.82 22.19
C ARG A 158 -7.21 7.91 23.17
N ASN A 159 -5.95 8.38 23.05
CA ASN A 159 -5.42 9.38 23.97
C ASN A 159 -6.06 10.76 23.76
N GLN A 160 -6.41 11.12 22.52
CA GLN A 160 -7.13 12.36 22.22
C GLN A 160 -8.55 12.35 22.78
N LEU A 161 -9.32 11.30 22.52
CA LEU A 161 -10.69 11.17 23.02
C LEU A 161 -10.77 11.20 24.55
N ARG A 162 -9.84 10.51 25.24
CA ARG A 162 -9.77 10.56 26.71
C ARG A 162 -9.42 11.94 27.27
N GLY A 163 -8.67 12.74 26.50
CA GLY A 163 -8.36 14.12 26.88
C GLY A 163 -9.58 15.04 26.78
N GLU A 164 -10.45 14.80 25.81
CA GLU A 164 -11.71 15.54 25.64
C GLU A 164 -12.73 15.17 26.73
N GLU A 165 -12.90 13.88 27.03
CA GLU A 165 -13.79 13.41 28.10
C GLU A 165 -13.38 13.88 29.51
N GLY A 166 -12.09 14.09 29.75
CA GLY A 166 -11.58 14.60 31.03
C GLY A 166 -11.64 16.12 31.18
N ALA A 167 -11.94 16.85 30.11
CA ALA A 167 -12.03 18.32 30.10
C ALA A 167 -13.48 18.84 30.23
N THR A 168 -14.47 17.96 30.07
CA THR A 168 -15.90 18.20 30.31
C THR A 168 -16.30 17.83 31.72
#